data_AF-A0AAU2T5U1-F1
#
_entry.id   AF-A0AAU2T5U1-F1
#
_cell.length_a   1.000
_cell.length_b   1.000
_cell.length_c   1.000
_cell.angle_alpha   90.00
_cell.angle_beta   90.00
_cell.angle_gamma   90.00
#
_symmetry.space_group_name_H-M   'P 1'
#
loop_
_entity.id
_entity.type
_entity.pdbx_description
1 polymer ?
#
loop_
_entity_poly.entity_id
_entity_poly.type
_entity_poly.pdbx_seq_one_letter_code
_entity_poly.pdbx_strand_id
1 'polypeptide(L)'
;MVYTAEISRTNPACIIFLVDRSRSMASAIGGDIPQPKSEVVADAINRLLYELTIKCAKESGVRDYFEVAVIGYGQSVGSAFSGKLADRDLVPLSQIADNPARVDQRIKRVPDGAGGLVDSAASFPVWLEPVADGGTPMNRALQYANSLVASWVEGHPGGFPPIVLNLTDGESTDGDPADSGTAICTHTTADGAALLFNLHVSAAGGQPVTFPQSDAALPDSHSRLLFAMSSQLPGHMRSYATSLGHRVSDETRGFVYNADISAVVQFLDIGTRSTDLR
;
A
#
# COMPACT_ATOMS: atom_id res chain seq x y z
N MET A 1 8.45 22.64 8.07
CA MET A 1 8.06 21.30 8.55
C MET A 1 7.90 20.46 7.31
N VAL A 2 8.34 19.20 7.31
CA VAL A 2 8.23 18.29 6.16
C VAL A 2 7.02 17.36 6.36
N TYR A 3 6.50 16.81 5.27
CA TYR A 3 5.33 15.93 5.24
C TYR A 3 4.06 16.61 5.76
N THR A 4 3.86 17.87 5.34
CA THR A 4 2.73 18.72 5.75
C THR A 4 2.03 19.42 4.58
N ALA A 5 2.48 19.21 3.34
CA ALA A 5 1.88 19.82 2.16
C ALA A 5 0.40 19.49 2.06
N GLU A 6 -0.39 20.50 1.71
CA GLU A 6 -1.82 20.37 1.50
C GLU A 6 -2.09 19.53 0.25
N ILE A 7 -3.02 18.58 0.38
CA ILE A 7 -3.47 17.74 -0.72
C ILE A 7 -4.79 18.31 -1.25
N SER A 8 -4.81 18.64 -2.53
CA SER A 8 -5.96 19.22 -3.22
C SER A 8 -6.01 18.79 -4.69
N ARG A 9 -7.05 19.20 -5.43
CA ARG A 9 -7.19 18.85 -6.86
C ARG A 9 -6.10 19.43 -7.76
N THR A 10 -5.52 20.55 -7.35
CA THR A 10 -4.44 21.24 -8.08
C THR A 10 -3.06 20.86 -7.55
N ASN A 11 -3.01 20.10 -6.45
CA ASN A 11 -1.79 19.59 -5.84
C ASN A 11 -2.09 18.19 -5.27
N PRO A 12 -2.25 17.18 -6.14
CA PRO A 12 -2.57 15.83 -5.70
C PRO A 12 -1.40 15.22 -4.91
N ALA A 13 -1.66 14.14 -4.18
CA ALA A 13 -0.62 13.26 -3.64
C ALA A 13 -0.46 12.02 -4.51
N CYS A 14 0.74 11.45 -4.53
CA CYS A 14 1.05 10.22 -5.27
C CYS A 14 1.21 9.03 -4.34
N ILE A 15 0.49 7.94 -4.64
CA ILE A 15 0.58 6.67 -3.92
C ILE A 15 0.89 5.56 -4.92
N ILE A 16 1.96 4.80 -4.69
CA ILE A 16 2.39 3.70 -5.55
C ILE A 16 2.41 2.41 -4.73
N PHE A 17 1.61 1.43 -5.13
CA PHE A 17 1.66 0.09 -4.55
C PHE A 17 2.54 -0.80 -5.43
N LEU A 18 3.58 -1.38 -4.84
CA LEU A 18 4.33 -2.49 -5.42
C LEU A 18 3.75 -3.77 -4.83
N VAL A 19 3.17 -4.62 -5.68
CA VAL A 19 2.45 -5.82 -5.28
C VAL A 19 3.19 -7.04 -5.78
N ASP A 20 3.77 -7.78 -4.86
CA ASP A 20 4.34 -9.09 -5.13
C ASP A 20 3.23 -10.03 -5.61
N ARG A 21 3.47 -10.63 -6.76
CA ARG A 21 2.61 -11.60 -7.43
C ARG A 21 3.36 -12.90 -7.68
N SER A 22 4.46 -13.16 -6.97
CA SER A 22 5.25 -14.37 -7.09
C SER A 22 4.44 -15.62 -6.72
N ARG A 23 4.93 -16.80 -7.12
CA ARG A 23 4.26 -18.07 -6.84
C ARG A 23 4.04 -18.33 -5.34
N SER A 24 4.91 -17.84 -4.46
CA SER A 24 4.78 -18.01 -3.01
C SER A 24 3.52 -17.33 -2.46
N MET A 25 3.00 -16.31 -3.14
CA MET A 25 1.77 -15.60 -2.78
C MET A 25 0.52 -16.47 -2.84
N ALA A 26 0.57 -17.64 -3.49
CA ALA A 26 -0.50 -18.63 -3.48
C ALA A 26 -0.65 -19.34 -2.13
N SER A 27 0.39 -19.30 -1.28
CA SER A 27 0.34 -19.91 0.05
C SER A 27 -0.58 -19.13 0.98
N ALA A 28 -1.15 -19.81 1.96
CA ALA A 28 -2.01 -19.17 2.95
C ALA A 28 -1.24 -18.13 3.79
N ILE A 29 -1.89 -17.02 4.11
CA ILE A 29 -1.39 -16.07 5.10
C ILE A 29 -1.47 -16.69 6.50
N GLY A 30 -0.56 -16.28 7.38
CA GLY A 30 -0.64 -16.58 8.79
C GLY A 30 -1.88 -15.96 9.44
N GLY A 31 -2.44 -16.67 10.42
CA GLY A 31 -3.66 -16.27 11.14
C GLY A 31 -4.68 -17.40 11.22
N ASP A 32 -5.85 -17.10 11.77
CA ASP A 32 -6.90 -18.11 12.03
C ASP A 32 -7.70 -18.50 10.77
N ILE A 33 -7.73 -17.62 9.76
CA ILE A 33 -8.53 -17.81 8.55
C ILE A 33 -7.58 -18.06 7.38
N PRO A 34 -7.50 -19.30 6.85
CA PRO A 34 -6.61 -19.62 5.75
C PRO A 34 -7.13 -18.97 4.46
N GLN A 35 -6.35 -18.03 3.92
CA GLN A 35 -6.60 -17.37 2.64
C GLN A 35 -5.27 -17.17 1.91
N PRO A 36 -5.20 -17.33 0.58
CA PRO A 36 -3.99 -17.04 -0.18
C PRO A 36 -3.51 -15.60 0.06
N LYS A 37 -2.20 -15.41 0.26
CA LYS A 37 -1.60 -14.07 0.48
C LYS A 37 -1.94 -13.11 -0.66
N SER A 38 -1.95 -13.60 -1.91
CA SER A 38 -2.36 -12.83 -3.09
C SER A 38 -3.79 -12.29 -2.99
N GLU A 39 -4.73 -13.09 -2.46
CA GLU A 39 -6.12 -12.67 -2.28
C GLU A 39 -6.23 -11.62 -1.19
N VAL A 40 -5.57 -11.84 -0.04
CA VAL A 40 -5.58 -10.89 1.09
C VAL A 40 -5.02 -9.54 0.68
N VAL A 41 -3.87 -9.53 -0.01
CA VAL A 41 -3.23 -8.29 -0.46
C VAL A 41 -4.08 -7.58 -1.52
N ALA A 42 -4.61 -8.32 -2.51
CA ALA A 42 -5.47 -7.75 -3.53
C ALA A 42 -6.75 -7.14 -2.95
N ASP A 43 -7.43 -7.87 -2.05
CA ASP A 43 -8.64 -7.40 -1.39
C ASP A 43 -8.38 -6.18 -0.51
N ALA A 44 -7.27 -6.16 0.22
CA ALA A 44 -6.91 -5.03 1.07
C ALA A 44 -6.64 -3.76 0.24
N ILE A 45 -5.96 -3.88 -0.91
CA ILE A 45 -5.74 -2.76 -1.83
C ILE A 45 -7.07 -2.32 -2.48
N ASN A 46 -7.88 -3.25 -2.98
CA ASN A 46 -9.20 -2.92 -3.57
C ASN A 46 -10.09 -2.19 -2.55
N ARG A 47 -10.10 -2.67 -1.30
CA ARG A 47 -10.83 -2.03 -0.22
C ARG A 47 -10.30 -0.62 0.07
N LEU A 48 -8.98 -0.45 0.17
CA LEU A 48 -8.38 0.87 0.37
C LEU A 48 -8.74 1.82 -0.76
N LEU A 49 -8.64 1.40 -2.01
CA LEU A 49 -9.03 2.20 -3.17
C LEU A 49 -10.50 2.63 -3.06
N TYR A 50 -11.39 1.72 -2.69
CA TYR A 50 -12.80 2.06 -2.48
C TYR A 50 -13.02 3.04 -1.32
N GLU A 51 -12.32 2.86 -0.20
CA GLU A 51 -12.40 3.79 0.93
C GLU A 51 -11.86 5.18 0.55
N LEU A 52 -10.81 5.27 -0.26
CA LEU A 52 -10.30 6.52 -0.82
C LEU A 52 -11.31 7.19 -1.74
N THR A 53 -11.99 6.46 -2.63
CA THR A 53 -13.00 7.04 -3.53
C THR A 53 -14.19 7.58 -2.74
N ILE A 54 -14.65 6.87 -1.70
CA ILE A 54 -15.70 7.36 -0.79
C ILE A 54 -15.23 8.62 -0.05
N LYS A 55 -14.02 8.59 0.54
CA LYS A 55 -13.45 9.72 1.28
C LYS A 55 -13.35 10.99 0.43
N CYS A 56 -13.06 10.84 -0.86
CA CYS A 56 -12.88 11.93 -1.81
C CYS A 56 -14.16 12.25 -2.62
N ALA A 57 -15.28 11.58 -2.35
CA ALA A 57 -16.56 11.83 -3.00
C ALA A 57 -17.16 13.16 -2.53
N LYS A 58 -17.63 13.96 -3.49
CA LYS A 58 -18.43 15.18 -3.29
C LYS A 58 -19.66 15.12 -4.21
N GLU A 59 -20.55 16.10 -4.10
CA GLU A 59 -21.76 16.17 -4.94
C GLU A 59 -21.44 16.15 -6.45
N SER A 60 -20.29 16.70 -6.86
CA SER A 60 -19.85 16.74 -8.26
C SER A 60 -19.03 15.52 -8.70
N GLY A 61 -19.01 14.44 -7.92
CA GLY A 61 -18.18 13.25 -8.15
C GLY A 61 -16.92 13.19 -7.29
N VAL A 62 -16.04 12.23 -7.60
CA VAL A 62 -14.80 12.00 -6.85
C VAL A 62 -13.74 13.03 -7.22
N ARG A 63 -13.09 13.64 -6.22
CA ARG A 63 -12.01 14.60 -6.42
C ARG A 63 -10.67 13.87 -6.61
N ASP A 64 -9.89 14.31 -7.60
CA ASP A 64 -8.52 13.86 -7.84
C ASP A 64 -7.54 14.44 -6.81
N TYR A 65 -7.72 14.09 -5.55
CA TYR A 65 -6.74 14.38 -4.48
C TYR A 65 -5.57 13.42 -4.52
N PHE A 66 -5.72 12.28 -5.18
CA PHE A 66 -4.71 11.25 -5.29
C PHE A 66 -4.53 10.82 -6.73
N GLU A 67 -3.27 10.62 -7.10
CA GLU A 67 -2.85 9.85 -8.24
C GLU A 67 -2.27 8.53 -7.73
N VAL A 68 -2.79 7.41 -8.23
CA VAL A 68 -2.44 6.08 -7.71
C VAL A 68 -1.89 5.21 -8.80
N ALA A 69 -0.80 4.51 -8.50
CA ALA A 69 -0.28 3.42 -9.32
C ALA A 69 -0.35 2.12 -8.53
N VAL A 70 -0.73 1.04 -9.19
CA VAL A 70 -0.62 -0.32 -8.68
C VAL A 70 0.27 -1.07 -9.65
N ILE A 71 1.47 -1.45 -9.22
CA ILE A 71 2.47 -2.13 -10.02
C ILE A 71 2.64 -3.54 -9.47
N GLY A 72 2.31 -4.53 -10.29
CA GLY A 72 2.51 -5.93 -9.97
C GLY A 72 3.90 -6.37 -10.38
N TYR A 73 4.55 -7.19 -9.56
CA TYR A 73 5.80 -7.84 -9.93
C TYR A 73 5.77 -9.33 -9.63
N GLY A 74 6.15 -10.13 -10.62
CA GLY A 74 6.08 -11.59 -10.57
C GLY A 74 6.68 -12.19 -11.84
N GLN A 75 5.84 -12.79 -12.67
CA GLN A 75 6.20 -13.19 -14.04
C GLN A 75 6.61 -12.01 -14.94
N SER A 76 6.03 -10.83 -14.70
CA SER A 76 6.38 -9.56 -15.35
C SER A 76 6.28 -8.43 -14.34
N VAL A 77 6.80 -7.25 -14.69
CA VAL A 77 6.69 -6.01 -13.89
C VAL A 77 5.93 -4.99 -14.71
N GLY A 78 4.87 -4.42 -14.14
CA GLY A 78 4.06 -3.39 -14.80
C GLY A 78 2.73 -3.14 -14.09
N SER A 79 1.85 -2.35 -14.71
CA SER A 79 0.54 -2.06 -14.16
C SER A 79 -0.22 -3.34 -13.77
N ALA A 80 -0.75 -3.31 -12.56
CA ALA A 80 -1.51 -4.38 -11.95
C ALA A 80 -3.02 -4.12 -11.99
N PHE A 81 -3.45 -2.98 -12.54
CA PHE A 81 -4.85 -2.71 -12.80
C PHE A 81 -5.43 -3.66 -13.86
N SER A 82 -6.70 -3.99 -13.68
CA SER A 82 -7.50 -4.82 -14.59
C SER A 82 -8.58 -4.01 -15.29
N GLY A 83 -9.16 -4.57 -16.35
CA GLY A 83 -10.27 -3.95 -17.08
C GLY A 83 -9.82 -2.71 -17.85
N LYS A 84 -10.59 -1.62 -17.79
CA LYS A 84 -10.33 -0.39 -18.58
C LYS A 84 -9.08 0.37 -18.16
N LEU A 85 -8.55 0.08 -16.96
CA LEU A 85 -7.34 0.69 -16.44
C LEU A 85 -6.10 -0.18 -16.65
N ALA A 86 -6.24 -1.32 -17.33
CA ALA A 86 -5.11 -2.16 -17.71
C ALA A 86 -4.04 -1.32 -18.45
N ASP A 87 -2.78 -1.65 -18.20
CA ASP A 87 -1.60 -0.99 -18.78
C ASP A 87 -1.41 0.50 -18.41
N ARG A 88 -2.21 1.03 -17.48
CA ARG A 88 -2.03 2.39 -16.98
C ARG A 88 -1.21 2.38 -15.70
N ASP A 89 -0.16 3.19 -15.66
CA ASP A 89 0.68 3.29 -14.47
C ASP A 89 0.02 4.18 -13.43
N LEU A 90 0.11 5.50 -13.61
CA LEU A 90 -0.42 6.48 -12.67
C LEU A 90 -1.82 6.94 -13.10
N VAL A 91 -2.81 6.75 -12.24
CA VAL A 91 -4.22 7.00 -12.54
C VAL A 91 -4.84 7.95 -11.50
N PRO A 92 -5.50 9.04 -11.93
CA PRO A 92 -6.25 9.90 -11.02
C PRO A 92 -7.41 9.17 -10.34
N LEU A 93 -7.66 9.47 -9.06
CA LEU A 93 -8.62 8.75 -8.24
C LEU A 93 -10.06 8.77 -8.80
N SER A 94 -10.48 9.83 -9.49
CA SER A 94 -11.78 9.86 -10.17
C SER A 94 -11.91 8.78 -11.23
N GLN A 95 -10.85 8.54 -11.99
CA GLN A 95 -10.84 7.52 -13.04
C GLN A 95 -10.79 6.12 -12.45
N ILE A 96 -10.17 5.95 -11.28
CA ILE A 96 -10.28 4.71 -10.49
C ILE A 96 -11.75 4.50 -10.09
N ALA A 97 -12.39 5.50 -9.49
CA ALA A 97 -13.78 5.41 -9.06
C ALA A 97 -14.75 5.00 -10.19
N ASP A 98 -14.55 5.54 -11.39
CA ASP A 98 -15.44 5.32 -12.53
C ASP A 98 -15.18 4.00 -13.28
N ASN A 99 -14.03 3.36 -13.07
CA ASN A 99 -13.59 2.22 -13.88
C ASN A 99 -13.13 1.00 -13.05
N PRO A 100 -13.96 0.45 -12.15
CA PRO A 100 -13.71 -0.88 -11.60
C PRO A 100 -13.72 -1.92 -12.72
N ALA A 101 -12.84 -2.92 -12.63
CA ALA A 101 -12.82 -4.04 -13.57
C ALA A 101 -14.08 -4.91 -13.42
N ARG A 102 -14.55 -5.08 -12.18
CA ARG A 102 -15.87 -5.63 -11.83
C ARG A 102 -16.35 -5.09 -10.49
N VAL A 103 -17.62 -5.33 -10.17
CA VAL A 103 -18.19 -5.04 -8.85
C VAL A 103 -18.79 -6.33 -8.30
N ASP A 104 -18.20 -6.86 -7.24
CA ASP A 104 -18.69 -8.04 -6.54
C ASP A 104 -19.75 -7.64 -5.51
N GLN A 105 -20.62 -8.59 -5.14
CA GLN A 105 -21.58 -8.45 -4.04
C GLN A 105 -21.08 -9.28 -2.85
N ARG A 106 -20.69 -8.62 -1.76
CA ARG A 106 -20.23 -9.30 -0.54
C ARG A 106 -21.25 -9.15 0.57
N ILE A 107 -21.64 -10.26 1.18
CA ILE A 107 -22.58 -10.26 2.31
C ILE A 107 -21.82 -9.87 3.58
N LYS A 108 -22.23 -8.77 4.20
CA LYS A 108 -21.73 -8.33 5.50
C LYS A 108 -22.85 -8.47 6.53
N ARG A 109 -22.56 -9.15 7.64
CA ARG A 109 -23.46 -9.15 8.80
C ARG A 109 -23.32 -7.83 9.53
N VAL A 110 -24.40 -7.06 9.57
CA VAL A 110 -24.46 -5.78 10.28
C VAL A 110 -25.42 -5.87 11.46
N PRO A 111 -25.14 -5.19 12.58
CA PRO A 111 -26.07 -5.12 13.71
C PRO A 111 -27.42 -4.55 13.26
N ASP A 112 -28.50 -5.21 13.65
CA ASP A 112 -29.86 -4.80 13.31
C ASP A 112 -30.42 -3.70 14.25
N GLY A 113 -29.63 -3.26 15.22
CA GLY A 113 -30.03 -2.27 16.24
C GLY A 113 -30.95 -2.83 17.33
N ALA A 114 -31.35 -4.11 17.25
CA ALA A 114 -32.18 -4.82 18.22
C ALA A 114 -31.42 -5.98 18.92
N GLY A 115 -30.11 -6.08 18.69
CA GLY A 115 -29.24 -7.10 19.28
C GLY A 115 -29.03 -8.35 18.41
N GLY A 116 -29.56 -8.35 17.18
CA GLY A 116 -29.32 -9.36 16.15
C GLY A 116 -28.37 -8.86 15.05
N LEU A 117 -28.13 -9.74 14.08
CA LEU A 117 -27.33 -9.47 12.88
C LEU A 117 -28.20 -9.71 11.64
N VAL A 118 -28.19 -8.77 10.70
CA VAL A 118 -28.82 -8.96 9.39
C VAL A 118 -27.76 -9.00 8.30
N ASP A 119 -27.99 -9.84 7.30
CA ASP A 119 -27.16 -9.92 6.11
C ASP A 119 -27.45 -8.70 5.22
N SER A 120 -26.43 -7.89 4.98
CA SER A 120 -26.47 -6.74 4.08
C SER A 120 -25.52 -6.97 2.92
N ALA A 121 -26.03 -6.90 1.69
CA ALA A 121 -25.20 -6.97 0.50
C ALA A 121 -24.48 -5.64 0.31
N ALA A 122 -23.14 -5.67 0.32
CA ALA A 122 -22.28 -4.53 0.06
C ALA A 122 -21.56 -4.70 -1.27
N SER A 123 -21.57 -3.66 -2.10
CA SER A 123 -20.80 -3.61 -3.32
C SER A 123 -19.29 -3.57 -3.00
N PHE A 124 -18.53 -4.43 -3.65
CA PHE A 124 -17.09 -4.51 -3.53
C PHE A 124 -16.46 -4.32 -4.92
N PRO A 125 -16.12 -3.09 -5.32
CA PRO A 125 -15.44 -2.84 -6.58
C PRO A 125 -14.03 -3.45 -6.57
N VAL A 126 -13.65 -4.04 -7.69
CA VAL A 126 -12.36 -4.70 -7.89
C VAL A 126 -11.63 -4.04 -9.05
N TRP A 127 -10.41 -3.58 -8.79
CA TRP A 127 -9.49 -3.04 -9.79
C TRP A 127 -8.26 -3.92 -9.98
N LEU A 128 -7.92 -4.71 -8.97
CA LEU A 128 -6.76 -5.58 -8.89
C LEU A 128 -7.22 -7.03 -8.72
N GLU A 129 -6.78 -7.93 -9.60
CA GLU A 129 -6.94 -9.37 -9.43
C GLU A 129 -5.81 -9.97 -8.57
N PRO A 130 -6.10 -11.00 -7.76
CA PRO A 130 -5.06 -11.78 -7.12
C PRO A 130 -4.31 -12.61 -8.17
N VAL A 131 -2.98 -12.49 -8.16
CA VAL A 131 -2.08 -13.25 -9.04
C VAL A 131 -0.93 -13.79 -8.18
N ALA A 132 -0.54 -15.04 -8.45
CA ALA A 132 0.58 -15.71 -7.79
C ALA A 132 1.35 -16.57 -8.81
N ASP A 133 2.13 -15.93 -9.66
CA ASP A 133 2.98 -16.57 -10.68
C ASP A 133 4.33 -15.86 -10.90
N GLY A 134 5.34 -16.66 -11.26
CA GLY A 134 6.71 -16.21 -11.45
C GLY A 134 7.53 -16.09 -10.17
N GLY A 135 8.70 -15.44 -10.30
CA GLY A 135 9.61 -15.14 -9.19
C GLY A 135 9.28 -13.81 -8.52
N THR A 136 10.23 -13.25 -7.80
CA THR A 136 10.07 -12.01 -7.02
C THR A 136 11.04 -10.95 -7.56
N PRO A 137 10.83 -10.38 -8.78
CA PRO A 137 11.74 -9.42 -9.38
C PRO A 137 11.60 -8.01 -8.75
N MET A 138 11.90 -7.93 -7.45
CA MET A 138 11.74 -6.74 -6.62
C MET A 138 12.64 -5.59 -7.06
N ASN A 139 13.87 -5.87 -7.54
CA ASN A 139 14.75 -4.81 -8.04
C ASN A 139 14.11 -4.09 -9.23
N ARG A 140 13.62 -4.85 -10.20
CA ARG A 140 12.91 -4.26 -11.35
C ARG A 140 11.67 -3.49 -10.93
N ALA A 141 10.91 -4.00 -9.95
CA ALA A 141 9.74 -3.30 -9.42
C ALA A 141 10.08 -1.96 -8.77
N LEU A 142 11.13 -1.94 -7.93
CA LEU A 142 11.63 -0.72 -7.29
C LEU A 142 12.18 0.28 -8.32
N GLN A 143 12.90 -0.17 -9.35
CA GLN A 143 13.38 0.68 -10.44
C GLN A 143 12.24 1.27 -11.27
N TYR A 144 11.17 0.48 -11.48
CA TYR A 144 9.96 0.95 -12.14
C TYR A 144 9.28 2.05 -11.31
N ALA A 145 9.06 1.81 -10.02
CA ALA A 145 8.53 2.82 -9.11
C ALA A 145 9.43 4.06 -9.04
N ASN A 146 10.75 3.90 -9.02
CA ASN A 146 11.69 5.01 -9.02
C ASN A 146 11.47 5.94 -10.22
N SER A 147 11.22 5.37 -11.41
CA SER A 147 10.95 6.15 -12.63
C SER A 147 9.63 6.93 -12.53
N LEU A 148 8.59 6.30 -11.96
CA LEU A 148 7.30 6.97 -11.72
C LEU A 148 7.43 8.09 -10.67
N VAL A 149 8.15 7.86 -9.58
CA VAL A 149 8.43 8.85 -8.53
C VAL A 149 9.21 10.03 -9.11
N ALA A 150 10.26 9.78 -9.88
CA ALA A 150 11.05 10.82 -10.52
C ALA A 150 10.19 11.72 -11.40
N SER A 151 9.42 11.12 -12.32
CA SER A 151 8.53 11.86 -13.22
C SER A 151 7.46 12.64 -12.46
N TRP A 152 6.92 12.07 -11.38
CA TRP A 152 5.88 12.74 -10.60
C TRP A 152 6.44 13.97 -9.85
N VAL A 153 7.60 13.83 -9.22
CA VAL A 153 8.26 14.91 -8.47
C VAL A 153 8.65 16.07 -9.39
N GLU A 154 9.10 15.79 -10.62
CA GLU A 154 9.36 16.84 -11.62
C GLU A 154 8.11 17.66 -11.97
N GLY A 155 6.95 17.01 -12.06
CA GLY A 155 5.67 17.67 -12.31
C GLY A 155 5.05 18.35 -11.08
N HIS A 156 5.42 17.92 -9.87
CA HIS A 156 4.82 18.36 -8.61
C HIS A 156 5.88 18.73 -7.55
N PRO A 157 6.77 19.70 -7.84
CA PRO A 157 7.89 20.02 -6.94
C PRO A 157 7.44 20.56 -5.58
N GLY A 158 6.22 21.10 -5.46
CA GLY A 158 5.63 21.56 -4.20
C GLY A 158 4.64 20.58 -3.55
N GLY A 159 4.45 19.39 -4.14
CA GLY A 159 3.49 18.40 -3.69
C GLY A 159 3.91 17.68 -2.40
N PHE A 160 2.95 17.03 -1.75
CA PHE A 160 3.28 16.03 -0.74
C PHE A 160 4.09 14.91 -1.42
N PRO A 161 5.25 14.50 -0.87
CA PRO A 161 6.14 13.58 -1.57
C PRO A 161 5.49 12.21 -1.80
N PRO A 162 5.81 11.51 -2.91
CA PRO A 162 5.23 10.20 -3.21
C PRO A 162 5.43 9.18 -2.08
N ILE A 163 4.42 8.34 -1.87
CA ILE A 163 4.50 7.21 -0.95
C ILE A 163 4.49 5.91 -1.76
N VAL A 164 5.55 5.12 -1.64
CA VAL A 164 5.69 3.80 -2.23
C VAL A 164 5.48 2.74 -1.15
N LEU A 165 4.50 1.87 -1.33
CA LEU A 165 4.20 0.76 -0.42
C LEU A 165 4.51 -0.56 -1.13
N ASN A 166 5.50 -1.29 -0.65
CA ASN A 166 5.89 -2.59 -1.17
C ASN A 166 5.31 -3.72 -0.30
N LEU A 167 4.48 -4.57 -0.90
CA LEU A 167 3.83 -5.71 -0.25
C LEU A 167 4.40 -7.00 -0.85
N THR A 168 5.16 -7.76 -0.05
CA THR A 168 5.92 -8.94 -0.49
C THR A 168 5.83 -10.09 0.49
N ASP A 169 6.10 -11.31 0.03
CA ASP A 169 6.17 -12.51 0.87
C ASP A 169 7.50 -13.24 0.84
N GLY A 170 8.50 -12.67 0.16
CA GLY A 170 9.74 -13.38 -0.13
C GLY A 170 10.89 -12.48 -0.55
N GLU A 171 12.05 -13.13 -0.64
CA GLU A 171 13.30 -12.49 -1.04
C GLU A 171 13.30 -12.11 -2.52
N SER A 172 14.00 -11.04 -2.87
CA SER A 172 14.21 -10.67 -4.26
C SER A 172 14.95 -11.79 -5.00
N THR A 173 14.40 -12.19 -6.15
CA THR A 173 15.01 -13.21 -7.02
C THR A 173 15.86 -12.60 -8.13
N ASP A 174 16.02 -11.27 -8.17
CA ASP A 174 16.73 -10.53 -9.21
C ASP A 174 17.86 -9.64 -8.69
N GLY A 175 18.31 -9.85 -7.45
CA GLY A 175 19.50 -9.22 -6.86
C GLY A 175 19.24 -8.64 -5.48
N ASP A 176 20.19 -7.88 -4.94
CA ASP A 176 19.99 -7.10 -3.71
C ASP A 176 19.15 -5.84 -4.02
N PRO A 177 17.96 -5.66 -3.43
CA PRO A 177 17.11 -4.50 -3.68
C PRO A 177 17.54 -3.20 -2.98
N ALA A 178 18.58 -3.23 -2.11
CA ALA A 178 18.98 -2.10 -1.27
C ALA A 178 19.16 -0.78 -2.05
N ASP A 179 19.93 -0.82 -3.14
CA ASP A 179 20.25 0.37 -3.93
C ASP A 179 19.00 0.89 -4.67
N SER A 180 18.21 -0.02 -5.23
CA SER A 180 16.96 0.31 -5.92
C SER A 180 15.93 0.92 -4.97
N GLY A 181 15.83 0.42 -3.73
CA GLY A 181 14.97 0.97 -2.69
C GLY A 181 15.45 2.33 -2.19
N THR A 182 16.76 2.48 -1.99
CA THR A 182 17.36 3.76 -1.56
C THR A 182 17.19 4.84 -2.62
N ALA A 183 17.29 4.50 -3.91
CA ALA A 183 17.12 5.43 -5.02
C ALA A 183 15.77 6.16 -4.99
N ILE A 184 14.67 5.45 -4.64
CA ILE A 184 13.33 6.05 -4.54
C ILE A 184 13.36 7.25 -3.58
N CYS A 185 13.95 7.06 -2.41
CA CYS A 185 14.01 8.07 -1.35
C CYS A 185 14.97 9.23 -1.66
N THR A 186 15.71 9.19 -2.78
CA THR A 186 16.53 10.34 -3.22
C THR A 186 15.71 11.42 -3.93
N HIS A 187 14.53 11.06 -4.44
CA HIS A 187 13.61 12.01 -5.07
C HIS A 187 12.86 12.81 -4.01
N THR A 188 12.91 14.15 -4.12
CA THR A 188 12.48 15.07 -3.07
C THR A 188 11.59 16.17 -3.63
N THR A 189 10.45 16.42 -2.99
CA THR A 189 9.66 17.65 -3.19
C THR A 189 10.08 18.70 -2.16
N ALA A 190 9.56 19.92 -2.27
CA ALA A 190 9.75 20.97 -1.27
C ALA A 190 9.25 20.58 0.14
N ASP A 191 8.40 19.56 0.24
CA ASP A 191 7.82 19.07 1.50
C ASP A 191 8.48 17.79 2.01
N GLY A 192 9.49 17.23 1.33
CA GLY A 192 10.27 16.10 1.84
C GLY A 192 10.68 15.09 0.78
N ALA A 193 11.46 14.10 1.20
CA ALA A 193 11.84 12.97 0.36
C ALA A 193 10.67 12.00 0.16
N ALA A 194 10.61 11.34 -0.99
CA ALA A 194 9.70 10.22 -1.23
C ALA A 194 9.87 9.14 -0.15
N LEU A 195 8.77 8.49 0.20
CA LEU A 195 8.71 7.50 1.27
C LEU A 195 8.60 6.10 0.70
N LEU A 196 9.42 5.18 1.18
CA LEU A 196 9.29 3.75 0.89
C LEU A 196 8.87 3.01 2.15
N PHE A 197 7.77 2.27 2.12
CA PHE A 197 7.32 1.41 3.21
C PHE A 197 7.26 -0.04 2.73
N ASN A 198 7.70 -0.98 3.57
CA ASN A 198 7.69 -2.41 3.23
C ASN A 198 6.78 -3.19 4.17
N LEU A 199 6.04 -4.13 3.63
CA LEU A 199 5.26 -5.10 4.37
C LEU A 199 5.62 -6.50 3.89
N HIS A 200 5.97 -7.35 4.85
CA HIS A 200 6.24 -8.77 4.63
C HIS A 200 5.08 -9.61 5.16
N VAL A 201 4.35 -10.28 4.27
CA VAL A 201 3.34 -11.31 4.61
C VAL A 201 4.01 -12.69 4.69
N SER A 202 3.57 -13.55 5.61
CA SER A 202 4.14 -14.89 5.75
C SER A 202 3.06 -15.92 6.10
N ALA A 203 3.35 -17.18 5.81
CA ALA A 203 2.53 -18.33 6.20
C ALA A 203 2.85 -18.84 7.62
N ALA A 204 3.96 -18.39 8.22
CA ALA A 204 4.48 -18.93 9.47
C ALA A 204 3.55 -18.71 10.68
N GLY A 205 2.62 -17.74 10.59
CA GLY A 205 1.79 -17.32 11.72
C GLY A 205 2.62 -16.74 12.87
N GLY A 206 2.00 -16.49 14.02
CA GLY A 206 2.64 -15.87 15.18
C GLY A 206 2.35 -14.37 15.28
N GLN A 207 3.04 -13.68 16.20
CA GLN A 207 2.80 -12.27 16.45
C GLN A 207 3.50 -11.40 15.38
N PRO A 208 2.76 -10.57 14.64
CA PRO A 208 3.35 -9.63 13.69
C PRO A 208 4.24 -8.60 14.40
N VAL A 209 5.35 -8.23 13.78
CA VAL A 209 6.16 -7.08 14.22
C VAL A 209 5.65 -5.86 13.44
N THR A 210 4.90 -4.99 14.10
CA THR A 210 4.26 -3.81 13.46
C THR A 210 4.96 -2.53 13.86
N PHE A 211 5.34 -1.72 12.85
CA PHE A 211 5.95 -0.40 13.01
C PHE A 211 7.13 -0.35 14.02
N PRO A 212 8.14 -1.22 13.87
CA PRO A 212 9.26 -1.25 14.79
C PRO A 212 10.14 -0.01 14.65
N GLN A 213 10.80 0.36 15.74
CA GLN A 213 11.85 1.40 15.78
C GLN A 213 13.26 0.84 15.55
N SER A 214 13.44 -0.50 15.62
CA SER A 214 14.73 -1.17 15.44
C SER A 214 14.53 -2.58 14.85
N ASP A 215 15.58 -3.13 14.29
CA ASP A 215 15.59 -4.44 13.64
C ASP A 215 15.84 -5.61 14.62
N ALA A 216 16.00 -5.32 15.92
CA ALA A 216 16.40 -6.30 16.93
C ALA A 216 15.45 -7.51 17.05
N ALA A 217 14.15 -7.30 16.81
CA ALA A 217 13.11 -8.33 16.87
C ALA A 217 12.95 -9.12 15.55
N LEU A 218 13.74 -8.82 14.52
CA LEU A 218 13.59 -9.43 13.20
C LEU A 218 14.42 -10.71 13.08
N PRO A 219 13.84 -11.81 12.55
CA PRO A 219 14.43 -13.14 12.66
C PRO A 219 15.56 -13.42 11.67
N ASP A 220 15.63 -12.70 10.55
CA ASP A 220 16.52 -13.01 9.44
C ASP A 220 17.10 -11.75 8.76
N SER A 221 18.07 -11.94 7.87
CA SER A 221 18.70 -10.83 7.14
C SER A 221 17.77 -10.15 6.14
N HIS A 222 16.80 -10.87 5.59
CA HIS A 222 15.88 -10.34 4.59
C HIS A 222 14.89 -9.34 5.20
N SER A 223 14.27 -9.69 6.31
CA SER A 223 13.40 -8.80 7.09
C SER A 223 14.15 -7.57 7.56
N ARG A 224 15.41 -7.71 7.99
CA ARG A 224 16.29 -6.58 8.35
C ARG A 224 16.60 -5.67 7.16
N LEU A 225 16.80 -6.24 5.98
CA LEU A 225 17.00 -5.49 4.74
C LEU A 225 15.77 -4.67 4.37
N LEU A 226 14.57 -5.28 4.37
CA LEU A 226 13.31 -4.57 4.12
C LEU A 226 13.07 -3.46 5.15
N PHE A 227 13.34 -3.72 6.43
CA PHE A 227 13.28 -2.71 7.49
C PHE A 227 14.25 -1.55 7.23
N ALA A 228 15.49 -1.83 6.84
CA ALA A 228 16.51 -0.81 6.57
C ALA A 228 16.12 0.10 5.39
N MET A 229 15.49 -0.48 4.35
CA MET A 229 14.95 0.28 3.21
C MET A 229 13.70 1.10 3.57
N SER A 230 12.92 0.69 4.58
CA SER A 230 11.70 1.40 4.96
C SER A 230 11.99 2.75 5.59
N SER A 231 11.32 3.80 5.11
CA SER A 231 11.39 5.15 5.65
C SER A 231 10.80 5.25 7.05
N GLN A 232 11.26 6.24 7.83
CA GLN A 232 10.60 6.62 9.08
C GLN A 232 9.18 7.12 8.79
N LEU A 233 8.22 6.78 9.66
CA LEU A 233 6.86 7.27 9.52
C LEU A 233 6.85 8.79 9.74
N PRO A 234 6.25 9.60 8.86
CA PRO A 234 5.95 11.00 9.12
C PRO A 234 5.16 11.23 10.42
N GLY A 235 5.26 12.43 10.99
CA GLY A 235 4.67 12.77 12.29
C GLY A 235 3.16 12.50 12.36
N HIS A 236 2.39 12.84 11.32
CA HIS A 236 0.94 12.60 11.30
C HIS A 236 0.59 11.12 11.20
N MET A 237 1.37 10.32 10.47
CA MET A 237 1.21 8.86 10.41
C MET A 237 1.52 8.24 11.78
N ARG A 238 2.57 8.71 12.48
CA ARG A 238 2.87 8.26 13.85
C ARG A 238 1.73 8.61 14.81
N SER A 239 1.23 9.85 14.79
CA SER A 239 0.09 10.23 15.63
C SER A 239 -1.14 9.35 15.37
N TYR A 240 -1.40 9.01 14.11
CA TYR A 240 -2.49 8.12 13.76
C TYR A 240 -2.25 6.68 14.23
N ALA A 241 -1.05 6.13 14.05
CA ALA A 241 -0.67 4.82 14.57
C ALA A 241 -0.81 4.75 16.11
N THR A 242 -0.43 5.80 16.84
CA THR A 242 -0.67 5.90 18.30
C THR A 242 -2.16 5.82 18.63
N SER A 243 -3.03 6.48 17.86
CA SER A 243 -4.49 6.44 18.07
C SER A 243 -5.10 5.05 17.87
N LEU A 244 -4.42 4.21 17.08
CA LEU A 244 -4.76 2.79 16.86
C LEU A 244 -4.10 1.85 17.89
N GLY A 245 -3.36 2.39 18.86
CA GLY A 245 -2.75 1.64 19.96
C GLY A 245 -1.31 1.16 19.70
N HIS A 246 -0.68 1.54 18.59
CA HIS A 246 0.72 1.21 18.34
C HIS A 246 1.65 2.04 19.22
N ARG A 247 2.74 1.42 19.68
CA ARG A 247 3.84 2.12 20.36
C ARG A 247 4.83 2.60 19.31
N VAL A 248 4.86 3.91 19.08
CA VAL A 248 5.71 4.52 18.05
C VAL A 248 6.62 5.58 18.65
N SER A 249 7.77 5.79 18.00
CA SER A 249 8.76 6.83 18.32
C SER A 249 9.19 7.55 17.03
N ASP A 250 10.07 8.53 17.13
CA ASP A 250 10.60 9.24 15.95
C ASP A 250 11.45 8.32 15.04
N GLU A 251 11.96 7.22 15.58
CA GLU A 251 12.71 6.18 14.86
C GLU A 251 11.81 5.10 14.24
N THR A 252 10.50 5.11 14.53
CA THR A 252 9.55 4.15 13.96
C THR A 252 9.54 4.23 12.43
N ARG A 253 9.71 3.07 11.79
CA ARG A 253 9.66 2.94 10.33
C ARG A 253 8.34 2.36 9.86
N GLY A 254 7.95 2.72 8.63
CA GLY A 254 6.83 2.11 7.92
C GLY A 254 7.19 0.70 7.47
N PHE A 255 7.31 -0.21 8.44
CA PHE A 255 7.64 -1.61 8.23
C PHE A 255 6.72 -2.52 9.02
N VAL A 256 6.27 -3.60 8.39
CA VAL A 256 5.57 -4.69 9.06
C VAL A 256 6.17 -6.02 8.63
N TYR A 257 6.47 -6.87 9.60
CA TYR A 257 6.93 -8.24 9.36
C TYR A 257 5.92 -9.26 9.87
N ASN A 258 5.76 -10.34 9.10
CA ASN A 258 4.85 -11.45 9.40
C ASN A 258 3.40 -10.97 9.55
N ALA A 259 2.96 -10.14 8.62
CA ALA A 259 1.64 -9.53 8.63
C ALA A 259 0.55 -10.61 8.51
N ASP A 260 -0.43 -10.55 9.41
CA ASP A 260 -1.74 -11.18 9.23
C ASP A 260 -2.69 -10.23 8.48
N ILE A 261 -3.93 -10.67 8.24
CA ILE A 261 -4.94 -9.87 7.51
C ILE A 261 -5.13 -8.49 8.16
N SER A 262 -5.19 -8.43 9.50
CA SER A 262 -5.38 -7.19 10.25
C SER A 262 -4.20 -6.24 10.09
N ALA A 263 -2.97 -6.76 10.16
CA ALA A 263 -1.74 -6.00 9.99
C ALA A 263 -1.57 -5.46 8.56
N VAL A 264 -2.00 -6.21 7.53
CA VAL A 264 -2.04 -5.71 6.14
C VAL A 264 -2.96 -4.51 6.02
N VAL A 265 -4.17 -4.59 6.58
CA VAL A 265 -5.14 -3.47 6.54
C VAL A 265 -4.59 -2.25 7.30
N GLN A 266 -4.03 -2.44 8.49
CA GLN A 266 -3.45 -1.34 9.28
C GLN A 266 -2.25 -0.69 8.59
N PHE A 267 -1.38 -1.48 7.95
CA PHE A 267 -0.24 -0.97 7.19
C PHE A 267 -0.68 -0.05 6.07
N LEU A 268 -1.68 -0.48 5.29
CA LEU A 268 -2.24 0.30 4.20
C LEU A 268 -2.93 1.58 4.69
N ASP A 269 -3.73 1.50 5.75
CA ASP A 269 -4.45 2.64 6.32
C ASP A 269 -3.48 3.69 6.91
N ILE A 270 -2.52 3.27 7.73
CA ILE A 270 -1.52 4.17 8.32
C ILE A 270 -0.59 4.71 7.23
N GLY A 271 -0.11 3.85 6.33
CA GLY A 271 0.85 4.21 5.28
C GLY A 271 0.28 5.18 4.24
N THR A 272 -1.05 5.24 4.09
CA THR A 272 -1.72 6.18 3.17
C THR A 272 -2.44 7.32 3.89
N ARG A 273 -2.18 7.49 5.19
CA ARG A 273 -2.80 8.56 5.98
C ARG A 273 -2.34 9.93 5.48
N SER A 274 -3.31 10.75 5.12
CA SER A 274 -3.14 12.16 4.74
C SER A 274 -3.35 13.09 5.94
N THR A 275 -2.65 14.22 5.96
CA THR A 275 -2.76 15.28 6.97
C THR A 275 -4.09 16.02 6.86
N ASP A 276 -4.40 16.60 5.70
CA ASP A 276 -5.63 17.34 5.42
C ASP A 276 -5.98 17.26 3.92
N LEU A 277 -7.25 17.02 3.60
CA LEU A 277 -7.79 17.06 2.23
C LEU A 277 -8.63 18.32 2.06
N ARG A 278 -8.32 19.13 1.03
CA ARG A 278 -9.06 20.37 0.73
C ARG A 278 -9.56 20.42 -0.71
#